data_AF-A0A7H4MCY9-F1
#
_entry.id   AF-A0A7H4MCY9-F1
#
_cell.length_a   1.000
_cell.length_b   1.000
_cell.length_c   1.000
_cell.angle_alpha   90.00
_cell.angle_beta   90.00
_cell.angle_gamma   90.00
#
_symmetry.space_group_name_H-M   'P 1'
#
loop_
_entity.id
_entity.type
_entity.pdbx_description
1 polymer ?
#
loop_
_entity_poly.entity_id
_entity_poly.type
_entity_poly.pdbx_seq_one_letter_code
_entity_poly.pdbx_strand_id
1 'polypeptide(L)'
;MSHRFIDTHCHFDFPPFAEDETASLARAAQVGVGQIIVPAISAARFNRVLALAAQHEALYAALGMHPIVIEQHADEGLAQLERCLSLRPPKTGGGGGDWPRSLSRRSAV
;
A
#
# COMPACT_ATOMS: atom_id res chain seq x y z
N MET A 1 3.26 7.37 28.21
CA MET A 1 3.59 6.36 27.18
C MET A 1 2.87 6.76 25.91
N SER A 2 3.58 7.09 24.84
CA SER A 2 2.95 7.32 23.53
C SER A 2 2.84 5.98 22.81
N HIS A 3 1.62 5.58 22.45
CA HIS A 3 1.40 4.35 21.70
C HIS A 3 1.75 4.55 20.23
N ARG A 4 2.37 3.55 19.60
CA ARG A 4 2.66 3.53 18.17
C ARG A 4 1.67 2.60 17.48
N PHE A 5 0.99 3.13 16.46
CA PHE A 5 -0.03 2.43 15.68
C PHE A 5 0.45 2.20 14.24
N ILE A 6 -0.13 1.18 13.63
CA ILE A 6 -0.05 0.92 12.20
C ILE A 6 -1.49 0.97 11.69
N ASP A 7 -1.74 1.84 10.71
CA ASP A 7 -2.96 1.78 9.92
C ASP A 7 -2.80 0.67 8.88
N THR A 8 -3.57 -0.41 9.04
CA THR A 8 -3.40 -1.60 8.20
C THR A 8 -4.12 -1.50 6.86
N HIS A 9 -4.93 -0.46 6.63
CA HIS A 9 -5.69 -0.31 5.38
C HIS A 9 -6.14 1.13 5.19
N CYS A 10 -5.40 1.89 4.38
CA CYS A 10 -5.76 3.25 4.03
C CYS A 10 -5.51 3.52 2.54
N HIS A 11 -6.54 3.98 1.83
CA HIS A 11 -6.46 4.37 0.43
C HIS A 11 -5.78 5.73 0.26
N PHE A 12 -4.51 5.80 0.68
CA PHE A 12 -3.67 7.01 0.65
C PHE A 12 -3.35 7.50 -0.77
N ASP A 13 -3.64 6.67 -1.77
CA ASP A 13 -3.56 6.97 -3.20
C ASP A 13 -4.76 7.74 -3.74
N PHE A 14 -5.80 7.99 -2.93
CA PHE A 14 -7.01 8.75 -3.28
C PHE A 14 -7.09 10.10 -2.56
N PRO A 15 -7.91 11.05 -3.05
CA PRO A 15 -8.27 12.24 -2.28
C PRO A 15 -8.86 11.87 -0.90
N PRO A 16 -8.57 12.66 0.14
CA PRO A 16 -7.84 13.93 0.10
C PRO A 16 -6.30 13.79 0.17
N PHE A 17 -5.76 12.57 0.27
CA PHE A 17 -4.35 12.34 0.54
C PHE A 17 -3.45 12.46 -0.68
N ALA A 18 -3.96 12.09 -1.86
CA ALA A 18 -3.19 11.98 -3.11
C ALA A 18 -2.50 13.28 -3.57
N GLU A 19 -2.83 14.42 -2.98
CA GLU A 19 -2.25 15.74 -3.28
C GLU A 19 -1.66 16.42 -2.02
N ASP A 20 -1.73 15.74 -0.87
CA ASP A 20 -1.28 16.23 0.44
C ASP A 20 -0.58 15.12 1.23
N GLU A 21 0.18 14.24 0.57
CA GLU A 21 0.73 13.04 1.20
C GLU A 21 1.63 13.40 2.38
N THR A 22 2.54 14.35 2.16
CA THR A 22 3.54 14.75 3.16
C THR A 22 2.90 15.34 4.41
N ALA A 23 1.94 16.27 4.27
CA ALA A 23 1.31 16.87 5.44
C ALA A 23 0.35 15.89 6.12
N SER A 24 -0.33 15.04 5.35
CA SER A 24 -1.16 13.96 5.89
C SER A 24 -0.35 12.96 6.72
N LEU A 25 0.83 12.56 6.25
CA LEU A 25 1.76 11.71 7.00
C LEU A 25 2.26 12.40 8.27
N ALA A 26 2.57 13.70 8.20
CA ALA A 26 2.98 14.45 9.38
C ALA A 26 1.88 14.47 10.45
N ARG A 27 0.61 14.68 10.06
CA ARG A 27 -0.55 14.61 10.96
C ARG A 27 -0.74 13.22 11.55
N ALA A 28 -0.60 12.17 10.74
CA ALA A 28 -0.69 10.79 11.20
C ALA A 28 0.39 10.48 12.27
N ALA A 29 1.62 10.91 12.03
CA ALA A 29 2.72 10.72 12.97
C ALA A 29 2.49 11.44 14.32
N GLN A 30 1.90 12.64 14.31
CA GLN A 30 1.58 13.40 15.53
C GLN A 30 0.62 12.66 16.47
N VAL A 31 -0.25 11.80 15.93
CA VAL A 31 -1.19 10.98 16.73
C VAL A 31 -0.72 9.54 16.94
N GLY A 32 0.54 9.24 16.58
CA GLY A 32 1.17 7.94 16.81
C GLY A 32 1.01 6.92 15.68
N VAL A 33 0.36 7.26 14.56
CA VAL A 33 0.28 6.39 13.37
C VAL A 33 1.59 6.52 12.59
N GLY A 34 2.49 5.56 12.77
CA GLY A 34 3.84 5.62 12.19
C GLY A 34 4.02 4.81 10.91
N GLN A 35 3.06 3.95 10.58
CA GLN A 35 3.09 3.12 9.36
C GLN A 35 1.67 2.97 8.82
N ILE A 36 1.54 2.93 7.49
CA ILE A 36 0.26 2.81 6.79
C ILE A 36 0.42 1.82 5.63
N ILE A 37 -0.49 0.84 5.50
CA ILE A 37 -0.59 -0.01 4.31
C ILE A 37 -1.59 0.60 3.33
N VAL A 38 -1.16 0.78 2.09
CA VAL A 38 -1.91 1.32 0.96
C VAL A 38 -2.29 0.19 0.01
N PRO A 39 -3.57 -0.24 0.00
CA PRO A 39 -4.05 -1.28 -0.90
C PRO A 39 -4.47 -0.69 -2.25
N ALA A 40 -3.89 -1.21 -3.33
CA ALA A 40 -4.36 -0.94 -4.68
C ALA A 40 -5.75 -1.58 -4.89
N ILE A 41 -6.60 -0.88 -5.65
CA ILE A 41 -7.93 -1.41 -6.03
C ILE A 41 -7.94 -2.00 -7.44
N SER A 42 -6.99 -1.66 -8.31
CA SER A 42 -6.94 -2.12 -9.69
C SER A 42 -5.50 -2.11 -10.24
N ALA A 43 -5.28 -2.82 -11.34
CA ALA A 43 -3.97 -2.88 -12.00
C ALA A 43 -3.46 -1.50 -12.45
N ALA A 44 -4.37 -0.62 -12.86
CA ALA A 44 -4.06 0.77 -13.22
C ALA A 44 -3.46 1.57 -12.04
N ARG A 45 -3.71 1.15 -10.79
CA ARG A 45 -3.22 1.84 -9.58
C ARG A 45 -1.89 1.30 -9.06
N PHE A 46 -1.39 0.16 -9.55
CA PHE A 46 -0.17 -0.47 -9.02
C PHE A 46 1.02 0.48 -9.04
N ASN A 47 1.26 1.19 -10.15
CA ASN A 47 2.38 2.13 -10.27
C ASN A 47 2.29 3.25 -9.24
N ARG A 48 1.09 3.79 -8.98
CA ARG A 48 0.89 4.85 -8.00
C ARG A 48 1.15 4.35 -6.58
N VAL A 49 0.60 3.19 -6.23
CA VAL A 49 0.76 2.61 -4.88
C VAL A 49 2.21 2.22 -4.61
N LEU A 50 2.91 1.65 -5.60
CA LEU A 50 4.34 1.38 -5.51
C LEU A 50 5.17 2.66 -5.38
N ALA A 51 4.85 3.71 -6.16
CA ALA A 51 5.53 4.99 -6.06
C ALA A 51 5.37 5.62 -4.68
N LEU A 52 4.18 5.58 -4.09
CA LEU A 52 3.93 6.06 -2.73
C LEU A 52 4.79 5.33 -1.69
N ALA A 53 4.83 4.00 -1.76
CA ALA A 53 5.63 3.20 -0.83
C ALA A 53 7.14 3.45 -0.98
N ALA A 54 7.61 3.75 -2.19
CA ALA A 54 9.00 4.09 -2.47
C ALA A 54 9.37 5.51 -2.03
N GLN A 55 8.45 6.48 -2.18
CA GLN A 55 8.68 7.89 -1.87
C GLN A 55 8.57 8.19 -0.36
N HIS A 56 7.76 7.42 0.38
CA HIS A 56 7.47 7.69 1.78
C HIS A 56 7.77 6.47 2.67
N GLU A 57 8.70 6.64 3.62
CA GLU A 57 9.12 5.57 4.54
C GLU A 57 7.94 4.96 5.33
N ALA A 58 6.96 5.77 5.71
CA ALA A 58 5.79 5.32 6.46
C ALA A 58 4.79 4.46 5.64
N LEU A 59 4.85 4.49 4.31
CA LEU A 59 3.86 3.85 3.44
C LEU A 59 4.32 2.48 2.93
N TYR A 60 3.43 1.49 2.97
CA TYR A 60 3.64 0.14 2.48
C TYR A 60 2.61 -0.20 1.42
N ALA A 61 2.99 -0.96 0.39
CA ALA A 61 2.11 -1.26 -0.73
C ALA A 61 1.52 -2.67 -0.63
N ALA A 62 0.21 -2.80 -0.77
CA ALA A 62 -0.47 -4.07 -1.00
C ALA A 62 -1.07 -4.05 -2.41
N LEU A 63 -0.62 -4.97 -3.28
CA LEU A 63 -1.09 -5.03 -4.65
C LEU A 63 -2.16 -6.11 -4.79
N GLY A 64 -3.29 -5.74 -5.40
CA GLY A 64 -4.42 -6.61 -5.65
C GLY A 64 -5.46 -5.90 -6.49
N MET A 65 -6.47 -6.63 -6.95
CA MET A 65 -7.58 -6.07 -7.72
C MET A 65 -8.87 -6.31 -6.95
N HIS A 66 -9.54 -5.22 -6.58
CA HIS A 66 -10.66 -5.23 -5.64
C HIS A 66 -11.97 -5.56 -6.38
N PRO A 67 -12.84 -6.44 -5.85
CA PRO A 67 -14.09 -6.85 -6.51
C PRO A 67 -15.06 -5.71 -6.86
N ILE A 68 -14.93 -4.55 -6.22
CA ILE A 68 -15.78 -3.37 -6.50
C ILE A 68 -15.55 -2.78 -7.90
N VAL A 69 -14.39 -3.03 -8.51
CA VAL A 69 -14.02 -2.59 -9.86
C VAL A 69 -13.85 -3.78 -10.80
N ILE A 70 -14.63 -4.85 -10.58
CA ILE A 70 -14.51 -6.10 -11.34
C ILE A 70 -14.73 -5.90 -12.84
N GLU A 71 -15.53 -4.91 -13.23
CA GLU A 71 -15.74 -4.53 -14.62
C GLU A 71 -14.47 -4.00 -15.31
N GLN A 72 -13.46 -3.59 -14.53
CA GLN A 72 -12.16 -3.13 -15.00
C GLN A 72 -11.12 -4.26 -15.00
N HIS A 73 -11.46 -5.45 -14.49
CA HIS A 73 -10.54 -6.58 -14.46
C HIS A 73 -10.40 -7.17 -15.86
N ALA A 74 -9.15 -7.40 -16.26
CA ALA A 74 -8.78 -8.09 -17.49
C ALA A 74 -7.58 -9.01 -17.20
N ASP A 75 -7.34 -9.99 -18.06
CA ASP A 75 -6.23 -10.95 -17.91
C ASP A 75 -4.88 -10.23 -17.87
N GLU A 76 -4.73 -9.12 -18.57
CA GLU A 76 -3.54 -8.27 -18.52
C GLU A 76 -3.28 -7.73 -17.11
N GLY A 77 -4.34 -7.47 -16.34
CA GLY A 77 -4.23 -7.02 -14.95
C GLY A 77 -3.64 -8.09 -14.03
N LEU A 78 -4.01 -9.36 -14.25
CA LEU A 78 -3.39 -10.49 -13.54
C LEU A 78 -1.92 -10.66 -13.92
N ALA A 79 -1.60 -10.59 -15.22
CA ALA A 79 -0.22 -10.65 -15.70
C ALA A 79 0.65 -9.49 -15.16
N GLN A 80 0.06 -8.30 -15.01
CA GLN A 80 0.73 -7.16 -14.40
C GLN A 80 0.97 -7.39 -12.90
N LEU A 81 -0.02 -7.93 -12.18
CA LEU A 81 0.11 -8.25 -10.76
C LEU A 81 1.24 -9.26 -10.54
N GLU A 82 1.25 -10.36 -11.31
CA GLU A 82 2.30 -11.38 -11.25
C GLU A 82 3.69 -10.79 -11.51
N ARG A 83 3.81 -9.93 -12.52
CA ARG A 83 5.06 -9.24 -12.84
C ARG A 83 5.53 -8.35 -11.70
N CYS A 84 4.65 -7.54 -11.14
CA CYS A 84 4.97 -6.67 -10.00
C CYS A 84 5.43 -7.49 -8.78
N LEU A 85 4.74 -8.58 -8.44
CA LEU A 85 5.09 -9.42 -7.29
C LEU A 85 6.40 -10.20 -7.52
N SER A 86 6.65 -10.65 -8.75
CA SER A 86 7.89 -11.36 -9.12
C SER A 86 9.14 -10.49 -8.97
N LEU A 87 9.02 -9.18 -9.18
CA LEU A 87 10.10 -8.22 -8.96
C LEU A 87 10.41 -8.00 -7.47
N ARG A 88 9.57 -8.48 -6.56
CA ARG A 88 9.71 -8.33 -5.09
C ARG A 88 10.07 -6.90 -4.67
N PRO A 89 9.30 -5.88 -5.11
CA PRO A 89 9.58 -4.50 -4.76
C PRO A 89 9.64 -4.35 -3.24
N PRO A 90 10.53 -3.50 -2.71
CA PRO A 90 10.63 -3.27 -1.28
C PRO A 90 9.29 -2.79 -0.74
N LYS A 91 8.98 -3.14 0.52
CA LYS A 91 7.77 -2.69 1.22
C LYS A 91 6.46 -3.16 0.55
N THR A 92 6.50 -4.33 -0.10
CA THR A 92 5.32 -5.12 -0.50
C THR A 92 5.27 -6.46 0.23
N GLY A 93 4.06 -6.99 0.47
CA GLY A 93 3.88 -8.33 1.04
C GLY A 93 4.48 -9.39 0.10
N GLY A 94 5.60 -10.00 0.49
CA GLY A 94 6.31 -11.04 -0.28
C GLY A 94 7.69 -10.63 -0.78
N GLY A 95 8.05 -9.34 -0.76
CA GLY A 95 9.42 -8.88 -1.01
C GLY A 95 10.26 -8.95 0.27
N GLY A 96 11.48 -9.47 0.20
CA GLY A 96 12.38 -9.65 1.36
C GLY A 96 12.89 -8.35 2.03
N GLY A 97 12.26 -7.20 1.75
CA GLY A 97 12.55 -5.91 2.35
C GLY A 97 11.77 -5.65 3.65
N ASP A 98 11.80 -4.39 4.10
CA ASP A 98 11.32 -3.86 5.40
C ASP A 98 9.81 -3.98 5.70
N TRP A 99 9.11 -4.98 5.15
CA TRP A 99 7.68 -5.21 5.41
C TRP A 99 7.42 -5.39 6.92
N PRO A 100 6.36 -4.79 7.49
CA PRO A 100 6.13 -4.84 8.93
C PRO A 100 5.93 -6.29 9.37
N ARG A 101 6.87 -6.81 10.18
CA ARG A 101 6.84 -8.20 10.66
C ARG A 101 5.59 -8.54 11.46
N SER A 102 4.98 -7.53 12.10
CA SER A 102 3.69 -7.65 12.80
C SER A 102 2.52 -8.01 11.88
N LEU A 103 2.64 -7.73 10.57
CA LEU A 103 1.58 -7.91 9.56
C LEU A 103 1.83 -9.11 8.65
N SER A 104 2.97 -9.79 8.79
CA SER A 104 3.36 -10.93 7.95
C SER A 104 2.48 -12.18 8.13
N ARG A 105 1.55 -12.22 9.09
CA ARG A 105 0.69 -13.39 9.37
C ARG A 105 -0.77 -13.24 8.97
N ARG A 106 -1.22 -12.05 8.55
CA ARG A 106 -2.63 -11.78 8.19
C ARG A 106 -2.67 -10.59 7.24
N SER A 107 -2.69 -10.82 5.94
CA SER A 107 -3.25 -9.90 4.92
C SER A 107 -3.04 -10.52 3.54
N ALA A 108 -3.95 -11.41 3.19
CA ALA A 108 -4.26 -11.80 1.82
C ALA A 108 -5.72 -12.26 1.85
N VAL A 109 -6.63 -11.31 1.70
CA VAL A 109 -7.98 -11.54 1.18
C VAL A 109 -8.27 -10.39 0.24
#